data_AF-A0A3D3CRT1-F1
#
_entry.id   AF-A0A3D3CRT1-F1
#
_cell.length_a   1.000
_cell.length_b   1.000
_cell.length_c   1.000
_cell.angle_alpha   90.00
_cell.angle_beta   90.00
_cell.angle_gamma   90.00
#
_symmetry.space_group_name_H-M   'P 1'
#
loop_
_entity.id
_entity.type
_entity.pdbx_description
1 polymer ?
#
loop_
_entity_poly.entity_id
_entity_poly.type
_entity_poly.pdbx_seq_one_letter_code
_entity_poly.pdbx_strand_id
1 'polypeptide(L)'
;MNTVLHIKYRLVLLFCFLGFFSTVKAGAVADIPVSSDTIPTQQPPKKKGKIIRYFNIITDQQQRDSLFVKLGRINVPAPPTDSSVWKGRENLFNVYRGKYIRYIYYNQLKVFGTTIEDTTVIASKLVRFANNLHYDTRTWMIKQSLFFREGDTVNAFKLVDNERYLRRLPFILDARLYVINSYTNNDSVDIVVLTKDVFEYGGSISQLNNTQAAATVFNNNVLGAGQKLAFGFSWEETYRPQWRTGASYTKYNVGGSFADVSVGYTMLNDKQNADTGQYENSLYLIVNRPLYSSSASFTGGLTLSANQSVNIFSLPPDQYRNYKYNLVDVWAGYNFTNQYKKTGFNSLKPNIGIEGRSYNMDFFQKPDTS
;
A
#
# COMPACT_ATOMS: atom_id res chain seq x y z
N MET A 1 -12.08 -77.45 -12.55
CA MET A 1 -12.84 -77.46 -11.28
C MET A 1 -12.14 -76.55 -10.29
N ASN A 2 -12.84 -75.52 -9.80
CA ASN A 2 -12.72 -74.92 -8.46
C ASN A 2 -11.39 -74.24 -8.08
N THR A 3 -11.29 -73.01 -7.56
CA THR A 3 -12.26 -71.98 -7.14
C THR A 3 -11.49 -70.66 -7.02
N VAL A 4 -12.18 -69.56 -7.34
CA VAL A 4 -11.76 -68.17 -7.15
C VAL A 4 -11.78 -67.78 -5.66
N LEU A 5 -10.78 -67.05 -5.17
CA LEU A 5 -10.90 -66.23 -3.96
C LEU A 5 -10.27 -64.85 -4.19
N HIS A 6 -11.13 -63.85 -4.40
CA HIS A 6 -10.77 -62.44 -4.44
C HIS A 6 -10.80 -61.87 -3.02
N ILE A 7 -9.66 -61.38 -2.51
CA ILE A 7 -9.62 -60.55 -1.30
C ILE A 7 -9.51 -59.08 -1.74
N LYS A 8 -10.56 -58.30 -1.47
CA LYS A 8 -10.61 -56.85 -1.62
C LYS A 8 -10.12 -56.20 -0.32
N TYR A 9 -9.00 -55.50 -0.35
CA TYR A 9 -8.63 -54.56 0.72
C TYR A 9 -9.29 -53.20 0.44
N ARG A 10 -10.25 -52.81 1.30
CA ARG A 10 -10.78 -51.44 1.38
C ARG A 10 -9.83 -50.61 2.22
N LEU A 11 -9.15 -49.64 1.60
CA LEU A 11 -8.38 -48.61 2.29
C LEU A 11 -9.36 -47.60 2.91
N VAL A 12 -9.54 -47.66 4.23
CA VAL A 12 -10.27 -46.65 5.02
C VAL A 12 -9.26 -45.59 5.43
N LEU A 13 -9.33 -44.42 4.80
CA LEU A 13 -8.54 -43.24 5.17
C LEU A 13 -9.22 -42.56 6.37
N LEU A 14 -8.66 -42.77 7.56
CA LEU A 14 -9.04 -42.13 8.80
C LEU A 14 -8.32 -40.78 8.89
N PHE A 15 -9.05 -39.66 8.85
CA PHE A 15 -8.51 -38.33 9.11
C PHE A 15 -8.33 -38.13 10.63
N CYS A 16 -7.09 -38.17 11.12
CA CYS A 16 -6.75 -37.75 12.48
C CYS A 16 -6.68 -36.23 12.56
N PHE A 17 -7.73 -35.61 13.11
CA PHE A 17 -7.69 -34.24 13.65
C PHE A 17 -6.95 -34.26 14.99
N LEU A 18 -5.71 -33.76 15.03
CA LEU A 18 -5.04 -33.40 16.28
C LEU A 18 -5.39 -31.95 16.61
N GLY A 19 -6.49 -31.77 17.36
CA GLY A 19 -6.84 -30.52 18.00
C GLY A 19 -6.09 -30.37 19.32
N PHE A 20 -5.28 -29.32 19.43
CA PHE A 20 -4.76 -28.84 20.72
C PHE A 20 -5.93 -28.23 21.51
N PHE A 21 -6.46 -28.98 22.48
CA PHE A 21 -7.38 -28.45 23.49
C PHE A 21 -6.57 -27.96 24.69
N SER A 22 -6.45 -26.63 24.83
CA SER A 22 -6.13 -26.00 26.10
C SER A 22 -7.44 -25.75 26.86
N THR A 23 -7.62 -26.47 27.97
CA THR A 23 -8.76 -26.35 28.88
C THR A 23 -8.69 -25.03 29.65
N VAL A 24 -9.61 -24.11 29.38
CA VAL A 24 -9.89 -22.96 30.25
C VAL A 24 -11.11 -23.32 31.12
N LYS A 25 -10.94 -23.23 32.44
CA LYS A 25 -12.00 -23.40 33.44
C LYS A 25 -13.17 -22.43 33.17
N ALA A 26 -14.39 -22.97 33.14
CA ALA A 26 -15.62 -22.18 33.08
C ALA A 26 -15.83 -21.42 34.40
N GLY A 27 -15.77 -20.09 34.33
CA GLY A 27 -16.29 -19.17 35.34
C GLY A 27 -17.68 -18.69 34.93
N ALA A 28 -18.57 -18.51 35.91
CA ALA A 28 -19.98 -18.20 35.74
C ALA A 28 -20.27 -16.98 34.85
N VAL A 29 -21.31 -17.10 34.02
CA VAL A 29 -21.85 -16.04 33.17
C VAL A 29 -22.66 -15.08 34.05
N ALA A 30 -22.20 -13.84 34.16
CA ALA A 30 -23.01 -12.72 34.65
C ALA A 30 -23.55 -11.95 33.44
N ASP A 31 -24.84 -11.59 33.49
CA ASP A 31 -25.55 -10.89 32.42
C ASP A 31 -24.88 -9.56 32.05
N ILE A 32 -24.60 -9.37 30.77
CA ILE A 32 -24.04 -8.14 30.21
C ILE A 32 -25.22 -7.22 29.81
N PRO A 33 -25.32 -5.99 30.35
CA PRO A 33 -26.30 -5.02 29.85
C PRO A 33 -25.91 -4.53 28.46
N VAL A 34 -26.90 -4.48 27.56
CA VAL A 34 -26.78 -3.97 26.18
C VAL A 34 -26.42 -2.48 26.22
N SER A 35 -25.15 -2.17 25.98
CA SER A 35 -24.67 -0.80 25.73
C SER A 35 -24.76 -0.53 24.24
N SER A 36 -25.50 0.52 23.86
CA SER A 36 -25.56 1.06 22.51
C SER A 36 -24.15 1.41 21.99
N ASP A 37 -23.75 0.79 20.88
CA ASP A 37 -22.56 1.14 20.11
C ASP A 37 -22.61 2.62 19.71
N THR A 38 -21.86 3.44 20.45
CA THR A 38 -21.48 4.77 19.99
C THR A 38 -19.99 4.72 19.76
N ILE A 39 -19.58 4.77 18.49
CA ILE A 39 -18.18 4.93 18.09
C ILE A 39 -17.59 6.09 18.91
N PRO A 40 -16.47 5.92 19.64
CA PRO A 40 -15.89 7.03 20.39
C PRO A 40 -15.49 8.14 19.41
N THR A 41 -16.18 9.28 19.49
CA THR A 41 -15.80 10.50 18.78
C THR A 41 -14.41 10.92 19.25
N GLN A 42 -13.40 10.71 18.41
CA GLN A 42 -12.04 11.20 18.67
C GLN A 42 -12.10 12.72 18.86
N GLN A 43 -11.74 13.19 20.05
CA GLN A 43 -11.60 14.62 20.31
C GLN A 43 -10.51 15.18 19.38
N PRO A 44 -10.75 16.33 18.71
CA PRO A 44 -9.77 16.88 17.80
C PRO A 44 -8.50 17.27 18.56
N PRO A 45 -7.29 16.94 18.06
CA PRO A 45 -6.06 17.31 18.72
C PRO A 45 -5.93 18.83 18.82
N LYS A 46 -5.39 19.30 19.97
CA LYS A 46 -5.17 20.72 20.29
C LYS A 46 -4.50 21.46 19.13
N LYS A 47 -4.98 22.68 18.84
CA LYS A 47 -4.56 23.53 17.71
C LYS A 47 -3.04 23.76 17.70
N LYS A 48 -2.31 23.01 16.87
CA LYS A 48 -0.93 23.34 16.46
C LYS A 48 -0.96 24.34 15.28
N GLY A 49 0.08 25.17 15.18
CA GLY A 49 0.15 26.30 14.22
C GLY A 49 -0.14 25.94 12.77
N LYS A 50 -0.73 26.88 12.01
CA LYS A 50 -1.26 26.66 10.64
C LYS A 50 -0.24 26.04 9.67
N ILE A 51 1.05 26.35 9.81
CA ILE A 51 2.13 25.85 8.93
C ILE A 51 2.42 24.37 9.19
N ILE A 52 2.47 23.94 10.46
CA ILE A 52 2.73 22.54 10.87
C ILE A 52 1.61 21.61 10.37
N ARG A 53 0.38 22.12 10.26
CA ARG A 53 -0.77 21.36 9.74
C ARG A 53 -0.64 21.05 8.24
N TYR A 54 -0.01 21.90 7.43
CA TYR A 54 0.16 21.64 5.99
C TYR A 54 1.18 20.53 5.69
N PHE A 55 2.26 20.45 6.46
CA PHE A 55 3.32 19.45 6.25
C PHE A 55 2.90 18.05 6.75
N ASN A 56 2.13 17.93 7.84
CA ASN A 56 1.78 16.59 8.37
C ASN A 56 0.76 15.76 7.57
N ILE A 57 0.23 16.31 6.48
CA ILE A 57 -0.94 15.73 5.80
C ILE A 57 -0.57 14.91 4.55
N ILE A 58 0.67 15.01 4.04
CA ILE A 58 1.03 14.40 2.74
C ILE A 58 1.35 12.89 2.86
N THR A 59 1.51 12.36 4.07
CA THR A 59 1.80 10.93 4.31
C THR A 59 0.56 10.04 4.38
N ASP A 60 -0.62 10.61 4.66
CA ASP A 60 -1.90 9.89 4.71
C ASP A 60 -2.72 10.26 3.48
N GLN A 61 -3.09 9.27 2.66
CA GLN A 61 -3.86 9.46 1.42
C GLN A 61 -5.16 10.24 1.66
N GLN A 62 -5.89 9.95 2.74
CA GLN A 62 -7.17 10.61 3.03
C GLN A 62 -6.98 12.07 3.44
N GLN A 63 -5.98 12.33 4.28
CA GLN A 63 -5.70 13.69 4.72
C GLN A 63 -5.17 14.52 3.54
N ARG A 64 -4.26 13.96 2.74
CA ARG A 64 -3.70 14.57 1.53
C ARG A 64 -4.79 15.02 0.57
N ASP A 65 -5.71 14.11 0.26
CA ASP A 65 -6.81 14.39 -0.67
C ASP A 65 -7.71 15.52 -0.13
N SER A 66 -7.94 15.58 1.19
CA SER A 66 -8.69 16.68 1.83
C SER A 66 -7.96 18.04 1.78
N LEU A 67 -6.63 18.06 1.84
CA LEU A 67 -5.84 19.29 1.72
C LEU A 67 -5.83 19.84 0.31
N PHE A 68 -5.70 18.97 -0.70
CA PHE A 68 -5.70 19.41 -2.09
C PHE A 68 -7.08 19.94 -2.52
N VAL A 69 -8.17 19.35 -2.00
CA VAL A 69 -9.52 19.91 -2.10
C VAL A 69 -9.57 21.33 -1.52
N LYS A 70 -8.98 21.52 -0.33
CA LYS A 70 -8.97 22.81 0.37
C LYS A 70 -8.09 23.88 -0.30
N LEU A 71 -6.92 23.49 -0.82
CA LEU A 71 -5.97 24.38 -1.49
C LEU A 71 -6.43 24.75 -2.91
N GLY A 72 -7.09 23.82 -3.61
CA GLY A 72 -7.56 24.03 -4.98
C GLY A 72 -8.84 24.87 -5.09
N ARG A 73 -9.60 25.10 -4.00
CA ARG A 73 -11.02 25.53 -4.06
C ARG A 73 -11.85 24.65 -5.01
N ILE A 74 -11.45 23.39 -5.18
CA ILE A 74 -12.06 22.45 -6.11
C ILE A 74 -12.71 21.38 -5.26
N ASN A 75 -14.01 21.26 -5.40
CA ASN A 75 -14.84 20.22 -4.81
C ASN A 75 -14.51 18.91 -5.56
N VAL A 76 -13.36 18.28 -5.26
CA VAL A 76 -13.14 16.88 -5.65
C VAL A 76 -13.86 16.07 -4.59
N PRO A 77 -15.06 15.51 -4.86
CA PRO A 77 -15.68 14.63 -3.90
C PRO A 77 -14.69 13.51 -3.57
N ALA A 78 -14.54 13.19 -2.28
CA ALA A 78 -13.77 12.02 -1.87
C ALA A 78 -14.23 10.84 -2.74
N PRO A 79 -13.30 10.02 -3.28
CA PRO A 79 -13.67 8.91 -4.13
C PRO A 79 -14.72 8.08 -3.38
N PRO A 80 -15.90 7.85 -3.97
CA PRO A 80 -16.99 7.22 -3.26
C PRO A 80 -16.54 5.85 -2.78
N THR A 81 -16.57 5.66 -1.46
CA THR A 81 -16.32 4.37 -0.80
C THR A 81 -17.47 3.39 -1.03
N ASP A 82 -18.52 3.82 -1.73
CA ASP A 82 -19.73 3.04 -1.91
C ASP A 82 -19.55 1.96 -2.99
N SER A 83 -19.85 0.73 -2.60
CA SER A 83 -19.97 -0.43 -3.47
C SER A 83 -20.89 -0.18 -4.68
N SER A 84 -21.88 0.71 -4.55
CA SER A 84 -22.83 1.07 -5.62
C SER A 84 -22.13 1.72 -6.82
N VAL A 85 -21.13 2.59 -6.61
CA VAL A 85 -20.42 3.28 -7.69
C VAL A 85 -19.56 2.32 -8.49
N TRP A 86 -18.89 1.39 -7.80
CA TRP A 86 -18.08 0.37 -8.47
C TRP A 86 -18.93 -0.61 -9.26
N LYS A 87 -20.12 -0.99 -8.75
CA LYS A 87 -21.10 -1.77 -9.51
C LYS A 87 -21.61 -1.01 -10.74
N GLY A 88 -21.86 0.30 -10.62
CA GLY A 88 -22.22 1.15 -11.75
C GLY A 88 -21.14 1.16 -12.84
N ARG A 89 -19.86 1.30 -12.44
CA ARG A 89 -18.73 1.23 -13.37
C ARG A 89 -18.56 -0.14 -14.03
N GLU A 90 -18.78 -1.21 -13.27
CA GLU A 90 -18.75 -2.56 -13.81
C GLU A 90 -19.80 -2.75 -14.92
N ASN A 91 -21.02 -2.25 -14.70
CA ASN A 91 -22.09 -2.32 -15.69
C ASN A 91 -21.73 -1.58 -17.00
N LEU A 92 -21.06 -0.43 -16.91
CA LEU A 92 -20.59 0.31 -18.09
C LEU A 92 -19.61 -0.51 -18.94
N PHE A 93 -18.72 -1.28 -18.29
CA PHE A 93 -17.76 -2.13 -19.00
C PHE A 93 -18.35 -3.47 -19.45
N ASN A 94 -19.38 -3.97 -18.76
CA ASN A 94 -20.02 -5.24 -19.08
C ASN A 94 -20.64 -5.27 -20.48
N VAL A 95 -21.07 -4.11 -21.02
CA VAL A 95 -21.57 -3.98 -22.40
C VAL A 95 -20.53 -4.38 -23.45
N TYR A 96 -19.24 -4.24 -23.13
CA TYR A 96 -18.13 -4.53 -24.03
C TYR A 96 -17.46 -5.88 -23.76
N ARG A 97 -18.03 -6.69 -22.86
CA ARG A 97 -17.46 -7.97 -22.44
C ARG A 97 -17.19 -8.88 -23.64
N GLY A 98 -16.02 -9.50 -23.66
CA GLY A 98 -15.62 -10.44 -24.70
C GLY A 98 -15.11 -9.81 -25.99
N LYS A 99 -15.28 -8.50 -26.20
CA LYS A 99 -14.60 -7.77 -27.29
C LYS A 99 -13.09 -7.75 -27.06
N TYR A 100 -12.32 -7.63 -28.13
CA TYR A 100 -10.86 -7.53 -28.05
C TYR A 100 -10.40 -6.09 -27.83
N ILE A 101 -9.43 -5.90 -26.94
CA ILE A 101 -8.78 -4.61 -26.73
C ILE A 101 -7.75 -4.42 -27.83
N ARG A 102 -7.98 -3.47 -28.73
CA ARG A 102 -7.09 -3.23 -29.87
C ARG A 102 -5.96 -2.27 -29.50
N TYR A 103 -6.29 -1.05 -29.07
CA TYR A 103 -5.31 -0.06 -28.63
C TYR A 103 -5.60 0.48 -27.23
N ILE A 104 -4.53 0.83 -26.51
CA ILE A 104 -4.61 1.52 -25.22
C ILE A 104 -3.95 2.89 -25.33
N TYR A 105 -4.74 3.94 -25.17
CA TYR A 105 -4.30 5.33 -25.15
C TYR A 105 -4.08 5.81 -23.72
N TYR A 106 -3.05 6.62 -23.49
CA TYR A 106 -2.69 7.12 -22.18
C TYR A 106 -2.80 8.65 -22.16
N ASN A 107 -3.76 9.16 -21.40
CA ASN A 107 -4.00 10.59 -21.27
C ASN A 107 -3.69 11.02 -19.83
N GLN A 108 -2.84 12.03 -19.68
CA GLN A 108 -2.42 12.53 -18.38
C GLN A 108 -2.88 13.98 -18.22
N LEU A 109 -3.65 14.23 -17.16
CA LEU A 109 -4.15 15.54 -16.83
C LEU A 109 -3.11 16.32 -16.02
N LYS A 110 -3.23 17.66 -16.06
CA LYS A 110 -2.38 18.52 -15.25
C LYS A 110 -2.74 18.40 -13.77
N VAL A 111 -1.72 18.48 -12.92
CA VAL A 111 -1.86 18.30 -11.46
C VAL A 111 -2.76 19.37 -10.85
N PHE A 112 -2.55 20.62 -11.25
CA PHE A 112 -3.34 21.77 -10.79
C PHE A 112 -4.18 22.37 -11.91
N GLY A 113 -5.43 22.75 -11.60
CA GLY A 113 -6.33 23.47 -12.51
C GLY A 113 -7.19 22.59 -13.42
N THR A 114 -7.09 21.26 -13.35
CA THR A 114 -7.98 20.35 -14.09
C THR A 114 -8.49 19.25 -13.19
N THR A 115 -9.78 18.93 -13.22
CA THR A 115 -10.31 17.65 -12.71
C THR A 115 -10.54 16.70 -13.87
N ILE A 116 -10.85 15.43 -13.57
CA ILE A 116 -11.27 14.52 -14.64
C ILE A 116 -12.63 14.98 -15.22
N GLU A 117 -13.48 15.59 -14.40
CA GLU A 117 -14.78 16.09 -14.81
C GLU A 117 -14.75 17.45 -15.52
N ASP A 118 -13.72 18.28 -15.29
CA ASP A 118 -13.59 19.62 -15.89
C ASP A 118 -12.11 19.99 -16.15
N THR A 119 -11.74 20.10 -17.42
CA THR A 119 -10.38 20.41 -17.89
C THR A 119 -10.17 21.88 -18.26
N THR A 120 -11.15 22.77 -18.05
CA THR A 120 -11.17 24.11 -18.70
C THR A 120 -10.71 25.29 -17.83
N VAL A 121 -10.15 25.05 -16.63
CA VAL A 121 -9.81 26.16 -15.71
C VAL A 121 -8.48 26.84 -16.06
N ILE A 122 -8.50 28.17 -16.16
CA ILE A 122 -7.33 29.01 -16.43
C ILE A 122 -6.43 29.06 -15.18
N ALA A 123 -5.22 28.50 -15.30
CA ALA A 123 -4.24 28.44 -14.22
C ALA A 123 -3.57 29.82 -13.94
N SER A 124 -3.48 30.20 -12.67
CA SER A 124 -2.74 31.40 -12.22
C SER A 124 -1.20 31.25 -12.42
N LYS A 125 -0.45 32.36 -12.36
CA LYS A 125 1.02 32.35 -12.56
C LYS A 125 1.76 31.40 -11.59
N LEU A 126 1.32 31.34 -10.33
CA LEU A 126 1.87 30.41 -9.31
C LEU A 126 1.57 28.95 -9.66
N VAL A 127 0.36 28.66 -10.14
CA VAL A 127 -0.05 27.33 -10.57
C VAL A 127 0.76 26.87 -11.78
N ARG A 128 1.03 27.77 -12.74
CA ARG A 128 1.91 27.47 -13.89
C ARG A 128 3.35 27.17 -13.47
N PHE A 129 3.90 27.92 -12.51
CA PHE A 129 5.23 27.64 -11.96
C PHE A 129 5.28 26.27 -11.26
N ALA A 130 4.29 25.96 -10.43
CA ALA A 130 4.18 24.66 -9.76
C ALA A 130 4.02 23.51 -10.77
N ASN A 131 3.19 23.67 -11.80
CA ASN A 131 3.04 22.68 -12.87
C ASN A 131 4.33 22.48 -13.69
N ASN A 132 5.18 23.51 -13.82
CA ASN A 132 6.48 23.36 -14.50
C ASN A 132 7.53 22.61 -13.66
N LEU A 133 7.37 22.59 -12.33
CA LEU A 133 8.25 21.87 -11.42
C LEU A 133 7.90 20.38 -11.32
N HIS A 134 6.66 20.03 -11.66
CA HIS A 134 6.14 18.66 -11.65
C HIS A 134 6.72 17.84 -12.81
N TYR A 135 7.12 16.61 -12.51
CA TYR A 135 7.39 15.58 -13.51
C TYR A 135 6.16 14.69 -13.72
N ASP A 136 5.57 14.79 -14.90
CA ASP A 136 4.48 13.90 -15.34
C ASP A 136 4.96 12.44 -15.26
N THR A 137 4.12 11.54 -14.73
CA THR A 137 4.41 10.09 -14.67
C THR A 137 4.69 9.57 -16.07
N ARG A 138 5.72 8.74 -16.23
CA ARG A 138 6.07 8.18 -17.54
C ARG A 138 5.00 7.19 -17.99
N THR A 139 4.63 7.23 -19.27
CA THR A 139 3.64 6.31 -19.86
C THR A 139 3.97 4.83 -19.63
N TRP A 140 5.25 4.46 -19.69
CA TRP A 140 5.68 3.09 -19.43
C TRP A 140 5.36 2.63 -17.99
N MET A 141 5.37 3.55 -17.01
CA MET A 141 5.03 3.29 -15.61
C MET A 141 3.53 2.98 -15.46
N ILE A 142 2.68 3.72 -16.19
CA ILE A 142 1.24 3.47 -16.23
C ILE A 142 0.96 2.14 -16.93
N LYS A 143 1.59 1.90 -18.10
CA LYS A 143 1.45 0.67 -18.88
C LYS A 143 1.78 -0.58 -18.07
N GLN A 144 2.88 -0.59 -17.31
CA GLN A 144 3.25 -1.74 -16.48
C GLN A 144 2.34 -1.93 -15.25
N SER A 145 1.53 -0.93 -14.92
CA SER A 145 0.57 -0.96 -13.80
C SER A 145 -0.82 -1.43 -14.23
N LEU A 146 -1.03 -1.74 -15.52
CA LEU A 146 -2.28 -2.28 -16.04
C LEU A 146 -2.38 -3.80 -15.84
N PHE A 147 -3.59 -4.30 -15.58
CA PHE A 147 -3.88 -5.73 -15.43
C PHE A 147 -4.24 -6.44 -16.74
N PHE A 148 -4.20 -5.70 -17.84
CA PHE A 148 -4.58 -6.13 -19.18
C PHE A 148 -3.63 -5.48 -20.19
N ARG A 149 -3.58 -6.04 -21.40
CA ARG A 149 -2.79 -5.55 -22.52
C ARG A 149 -3.63 -5.49 -23.79
N GLU A 150 -3.07 -4.84 -24.80
CA GLU A 150 -3.58 -4.93 -26.17
C GLU A 150 -3.60 -6.41 -26.61
N GLY A 151 -4.68 -6.83 -27.26
CA GLY A 151 -4.99 -8.21 -27.61
C GLY A 151 -5.83 -8.97 -26.56
N ASP A 152 -5.92 -8.49 -25.31
CA ASP A 152 -6.74 -9.15 -24.30
C ASP A 152 -8.24 -8.95 -24.57
N THR A 153 -9.07 -9.88 -24.08
CA THR A 153 -10.52 -9.71 -24.06
C THR A 153 -10.95 -8.78 -22.92
N VAL A 154 -11.90 -7.90 -23.19
CA VAL A 154 -12.48 -7.00 -22.20
C VAL A 154 -13.12 -7.79 -21.07
N ASN A 155 -12.65 -7.49 -19.85
CA ASN A 155 -13.15 -8.05 -18.61
C ASN A 155 -13.47 -6.89 -17.65
N ALA A 156 -14.76 -6.62 -17.45
CA ALA A 156 -15.25 -5.50 -16.65
C ALA A 156 -14.65 -5.47 -15.24
N PHE A 157 -14.58 -6.63 -14.57
CA PHE A 157 -14.01 -6.75 -13.23
C PHE A 157 -12.54 -6.35 -13.20
N LYS A 158 -11.75 -6.81 -14.18
CA LYS A 158 -10.34 -6.42 -14.29
C LYS A 158 -10.18 -4.92 -14.52
N LEU A 159 -11.02 -4.31 -15.36
CA LEU A 159 -10.96 -2.86 -15.63
C LEU A 159 -11.28 -2.04 -14.37
N VAL A 160 -12.35 -2.40 -13.65
CA VAL A 160 -12.73 -1.72 -12.38
C VAL A 160 -11.65 -1.91 -11.31
N ASP A 161 -11.15 -3.13 -11.13
CA ASP A 161 -10.11 -3.40 -10.13
C ASP A 161 -8.79 -2.70 -10.50
N ASN A 162 -8.50 -2.55 -11.79
CA ASN A 162 -7.32 -1.81 -12.24
C ASN A 162 -7.46 -0.30 -12.02
N GLU A 163 -8.64 0.29 -12.21
CA GLU A 163 -8.89 1.67 -11.78
C GLU A 163 -8.62 1.88 -10.29
N ARG A 164 -9.12 0.97 -9.46
CA ARG A 164 -8.86 1.00 -8.01
C ARG A 164 -7.37 0.87 -7.71
N TYR A 165 -6.68 -0.03 -8.39
CA TYR A 165 -5.25 -0.22 -8.24
C TYR A 165 -4.46 1.03 -8.60
N LEU A 166 -4.73 1.64 -9.77
CA LEU A 166 -4.05 2.85 -10.22
C LEU A 166 -4.23 3.99 -9.22
N ARG A 167 -5.43 4.17 -8.65
CA ARG A 167 -5.70 5.17 -7.59
C ARG A 167 -4.99 4.92 -6.26
N ARG A 168 -4.58 3.67 -6.00
CA ARG A 168 -3.81 3.32 -4.80
C ARG A 168 -2.33 3.62 -4.96
N LEU A 169 -1.86 3.85 -6.20
CA LEU A 169 -0.48 4.24 -6.43
C LEU A 169 -0.19 5.59 -5.77
N PRO A 170 0.92 5.75 -5.04
CA PRO A 170 1.16 6.91 -4.19
C PRO A 170 1.36 8.23 -4.96
N PHE A 171 1.64 8.14 -6.25
CA PHE A 171 1.85 9.27 -7.16
C PHE A 171 0.63 9.58 -8.06
N ILE A 172 -0.44 8.78 -7.98
CA ILE A 172 -1.68 9.01 -8.74
C ILE A 172 -2.76 9.53 -7.79
N LEU A 173 -3.37 10.65 -8.16
CA LEU A 173 -4.50 11.25 -7.43
C LEU A 173 -5.81 10.60 -7.88
N ASP A 174 -6.01 10.49 -9.19
CA ASP A 174 -7.19 9.85 -9.76
C ASP A 174 -6.85 9.13 -11.08
N ALA A 175 -7.59 8.07 -11.38
CA ALA A 175 -7.43 7.27 -12.59
C ALA A 175 -8.78 6.72 -13.08
N ARG A 176 -9.14 6.96 -14.33
CA ARG A 176 -10.38 6.48 -14.96
C ARG A 176 -10.06 5.74 -16.24
N LEU A 177 -10.74 4.63 -16.48
CA LEU A 177 -10.70 3.92 -17.74
C LEU A 177 -11.98 4.22 -18.53
N TYR A 178 -11.82 4.52 -19.81
CA TYR A 178 -12.93 4.68 -20.75
C TYR A 178 -12.78 3.69 -21.88
N VAL A 179 -13.88 3.05 -22.27
CA VAL A 179 -13.94 2.20 -23.44
C VAL A 179 -14.57 3.00 -24.57
N ILE A 180 -13.85 3.12 -25.68
CA ILE A 180 -14.33 3.77 -26.89
C ILE A 180 -14.57 2.69 -27.95
N ASN A 181 -15.76 2.71 -28.55
CA ASN A 181 -16.07 1.79 -29.63
C ASN A 181 -15.18 2.10 -30.84
N SER A 182 -14.59 1.05 -31.40
CA SER A 182 -13.92 1.17 -32.69
C SER A 182 -14.97 1.43 -33.76
N TYR A 183 -14.92 2.60 -34.41
CA TYR A 183 -15.81 2.94 -35.54
C TYR A 183 -15.71 1.96 -36.72
N THR A 184 -14.63 1.16 -36.78
CA THR A 184 -14.31 0.29 -37.90
C THR A 184 -14.63 -1.19 -37.69
N ASN A 185 -14.68 -1.69 -36.44
CA ASN A 185 -14.84 -3.12 -36.14
C ASN A 185 -15.73 -3.34 -34.92
N ASN A 186 -16.84 -4.06 -35.09
CA ASN A 186 -17.80 -4.32 -34.02
C ASN A 186 -17.24 -5.20 -32.90
N ASP A 187 -16.23 -6.02 -33.20
CA ASP A 187 -15.66 -7.02 -32.28
C ASP A 187 -14.46 -6.50 -31.46
N SER A 188 -14.07 -5.24 -31.67
CA SER A 188 -12.92 -4.61 -30.99
C SER A 188 -13.29 -3.29 -30.33
N VAL A 189 -12.56 -2.96 -29.29
CA VAL A 189 -12.65 -1.66 -28.59
C VAL A 189 -11.26 -1.10 -28.36
N ASP A 190 -11.16 0.22 -28.25
CA ASP A 190 -9.97 0.85 -27.71
C ASP A 190 -10.25 1.34 -26.28
N ILE A 191 -9.20 1.45 -25.48
CA ILE A 191 -9.28 1.89 -24.08
C ILE A 191 -8.48 3.18 -23.91
N VAL A 192 -9.07 4.16 -23.25
CA VAL A 192 -8.37 5.37 -22.80
C VAL A 192 -8.15 5.28 -21.30
N VAL A 193 -6.88 5.27 -20.89
CA VAL A 193 -6.46 5.36 -19.51
C VAL A 193 -6.19 6.83 -19.19
N LEU A 194 -7.11 7.44 -18.46
CA LEU A 194 -7.00 8.82 -18.01
C LEU A 194 -6.46 8.85 -16.58
N THR A 195 -5.35 9.55 -16.37
CA THR A 195 -4.71 9.67 -15.05
C THR A 195 -4.49 11.12 -14.68
N LYS A 196 -4.52 11.39 -13.37
CA LYS A 196 -4.14 12.67 -12.79
C LYS A 196 -3.15 12.41 -11.67
N ASP A 197 -2.00 13.06 -11.75
CA ASP A 197 -0.90 12.84 -10.82
C ASP A 197 -1.05 13.71 -9.55
N VAL A 198 -0.41 13.25 -8.48
CA VAL A 198 -0.18 14.04 -7.26
C VAL A 198 1.12 14.84 -7.43
N PHE A 199 1.16 16.06 -6.89
CA PHE A 199 2.42 16.80 -6.79
C PHE A 199 3.41 16.03 -5.91
N GLU A 200 4.56 15.69 -6.47
CA GLU A 200 5.44 14.64 -5.95
C GLU A 200 6.25 15.06 -4.73
N TYR A 201 6.52 16.36 -4.57
CA TYR A 201 7.27 16.90 -3.44
C TYR A 201 6.37 17.07 -2.22
N GLY A 202 6.83 16.56 -1.08
CA GLY A 202 6.15 16.71 0.20
C GLY A 202 7.12 16.68 1.36
N GLY A 203 6.58 16.93 2.55
CA GLY A 203 7.33 16.75 3.78
C GLY A 203 6.41 16.91 4.98
N SER A 204 6.80 16.36 6.13
CA SER A 204 6.07 16.36 7.39
C SER A 204 6.95 16.89 8.54
N ILE A 205 6.32 17.42 9.59
CA ILE A 205 6.97 17.90 10.81
C ILE A 205 6.28 17.23 12.01
N SER A 206 6.86 16.14 12.50
CA SER A 206 6.28 15.35 13.59
C SER A 206 6.46 16.00 14.96
N GLN A 207 7.59 16.68 15.19
CA GLN A 207 7.93 17.36 16.44
C GLN A 207 8.50 18.75 16.16
N LEU A 208 8.09 19.74 16.94
CA LEU A 208 8.66 21.09 16.89
C LEU A 208 8.37 21.83 18.21
N ASN A 209 9.37 21.92 19.08
CA ASN A 209 9.38 22.70 20.32
C ASN A 209 10.84 23.07 20.67
N ASN A 210 11.06 23.69 21.83
CA ASN A 210 12.39 24.18 22.22
C ASN A 210 13.41 23.07 22.48
N THR A 211 12.98 21.83 22.74
CA THR A 211 13.84 20.71 23.13
C THR A 211 13.87 19.58 22.09
N GLN A 212 12.98 19.61 21.09
CA GLN A 212 12.81 18.58 20.06
C GLN A 212 12.36 19.17 18.74
N ALA A 213 12.94 18.69 17.64
CA ALA A 213 12.50 18.98 16.28
C ALA A 213 12.62 17.72 15.42
N ALA A 214 11.60 17.38 14.65
CA ALA A 214 11.66 16.26 13.72
C ALA A 214 10.87 16.56 12.46
N ALA A 215 11.49 16.32 11.31
CA ALA A 215 10.92 16.59 10.00
C ALA A 215 11.32 15.51 9.00
N THR A 216 10.49 15.28 8.01
CA THR A 216 10.80 14.42 6.86
C THR A 216 10.46 15.17 5.59
N VAL A 217 11.30 15.08 4.58
CA VAL A 217 11.03 15.58 3.23
C VAL A 217 11.10 14.41 2.26
N PHE A 218 10.28 14.43 1.23
CA PHE A 218 10.26 13.36 0.25
C PHE A 218 9.82 13.84 -1.13
N ASN A 219 10.20 13.06 -2.13
CA ASN A 219 9.64 13.09 -3.47
C ASN A 219 9.07 11.69 -3.77
N ASN A 220 7.79 11.58 -4.10
CA ASN A 220 7.09 10.29 -4.33
C ASN A 220 7.11 9.80 -5.79
N ASN A 221 7.60 10.60 -6.74
CA ASN A 221 7.60 10.25 -8.16
C ASN A 221 8.82 10.82 -8.90
N VAL A 222 10.02 10.50 -8.41
CA VAL A 222 11.27 11.03 -8.96
C VAL A 222 11.34 10.74 -10.47
N LEU A 223 11.45 11.80 -11.27
CA LEU A 223 11.52 11.77 -12.74
C LEU A 223 10.30 11.11 -13.44
N GLY A 224 9.15 11.04 -12.75
CA GLY A 224 7.94 10.40 -13.25
C GLY A 224 8.01 8.88 -13.26
N ALA A 225 8.99 8.27 -12.60
CA ALA A 225 9.31 6.86 -12.76
C ALA A 225 8.74 5.95 -11.65
N GLY A 226 7.79 6.42 -10.85
CA GLY A 226 7.24 5.66 -9.71
C GLY A 226 8.31 5.36 -8.66
N GLN A 227 9.09 6.38 -8.30
CA GLN A 227 10.22 6.28 -7.36
C GLN A 227 10.02 7.24 -6.21
N LYS A 228 10.18 6.75 -4.97
CA LYS A 228 10.17 7.57 -3.77
C LYS A 228 11.56 7.72 -3.20
N LEU A 229 11.96 8.97 -2.94
CA LEU A 229 13.10 9.31 -2.09
C LEU A 229 12.56 10.04 -0.86
N ALA A 230 12.99 9.61 0.32
CA ALA A 230 12.63 10.28 1.57
C ALA A 230 13.87 10.48 2.45
N PHE A 231 13.94 11.65 3.08
CA PHE A 231 14.98 12.03 4.01
C PHE A 231 14.32 12.54 5.29
N GLY A 232 14.64 11.91 6.41
CA GLY A 232 14.15 12.27 7.72
C GLY A 232 15.26 12.81 8.60
N PHE A 233 14.90 13.74 9.47
CA PHE A 233 15.76 14.40 10.41
C PHE A 233 15.07 14.49 11.77
N SER A 234 15.80 14.25 12.85
CA SER A 234 15.36 14.46 14.22
C SER A 234 16.48 15.05 15.07
N TRP A 235 16.13 16.05 15.85
CA TRP A 235 16.95 16.66 16.89
C TRP A 235 16.22 16.58 18.23
N GLU A 236 16.94 16.18 19.27
CA GLU A 236 16.44 16.17 20.64
C GLU A 236 17.57 16.51 21.62
N GLU A 237 17.34 17.51 22.46
CA GLU A 237 18.36 18.10 23.34
C GLU A 237 18.94 17.08 24.34
N THR A 238 18.07 16.21 24.86
CA THR A 238 18.39 15.22 25.90
C THR A 238 19.06 13.96 25.34
N TYR A 239 19.01 13.73 24.03
CA TYR A 239 19.51 12.50 23.42
C TYR A 239 20.99 12.59 23.02
N ARG A 240 21.66 11.44 22.91
CA ARG A 240 23.06 11.30 22.49
C ARG A 240 23.19 10.16 21.46
N PRO A 241 23.46 10.44 20.17
CA PRO A 241 23.65 11.76 19.58
C PRO A 241 22.35 12.58 19.57
N GLN A 242 22.48 13.91 19.68
CA GLN A 242 21.33 14.83 19.65
C GLN A 242 20.64 14.84 18.27
N TRP A 243 21.39 14.55 17.20
CA TRP A 243 20.94 14.56 15.81
C TRP A 243 20.84 13.13 15.29
N ARG A 244 19.73 12.81 14.61
CA ARG A 244 19.45 11.51 14.00
C ARG A 244 18.87 11.73 12.62
N THR A 245 19.17 10.82 11.71
CA THR A 245 18.76 10.92 10.31
C THR A 245 18.23 9.59 9.79
N GLY A 246 17.46 9.67 8.71
CA GLY A 246 17.06 8.51 7.94
C GLY A 246 16.98 8.86 6.47
N ALA A 247 17.29 7.90 5.61
CA ALA A 247 17.15 8.02 4.18
C ALA A 247 16.56 6.72 3.63
N SER A 248 15.61 6.82 2.71
CA SER A 248 15.02 5.64 2.07
C SER A 248 14.74 5.91 0.60
N TYR A 249 14.93 4.86 -0.19
CA TYR A 249 14.55 4.79 -1.59
C TYR A 249 13.54 3.66 -1.79
N THR A 250 12.44 3.93 -2.48
CA THR A 250 11.46 2.91 -2.88
C THR A 250 11.22 2.99 -4.38
N LYS A 251 11.29 1.87 -5.07
CA LYS A 251 10.82 1.69 -6.44
C LYS A 251 9.49 0.95 -6.43
N TYR A 252 8.44 1.59 -6.92
CA TYR A 252 7.13 0.96 -7.05
C TYR A 252 7.05 0.11 -8.32
N ASN A 253 6.32 -1.01 -8.24
CA ASN A 253 6.02 -1.91 -9.36
C ASN A 253 7.24 -2.18 -10.26
N VAL A 254 8.28 -2.81 -9.69
CA VAL A 254 9.54 -3.10 -10.39
C VAL A 254 9.28 -4.03 -11.57
N GLY A 255 9.52 -3.56 -12.79
CA GLY A 255 9.39 -4.34 -14.01
C GLY A 255 7.98 -4.87 -14.31
N GLY A 256 6.93 -4.26 -13.77
CA GLY A 256 5.55 -4.73 -13.95
C GLY A 256 5.20 -5.98 -13.12
N SER A 257 6.01 -6.33 -12.12
CA SER A 257 5.78 -7.48 -11.23
C SER A 257 4.71 -7.21 -10.16
N PHE A 258 4.31 -5.95 -9.99
CA PHE A 258 3.53 -5.43 -8.86
C PHE A 258 4.25 -5.58 -7.52
N ALA A 259 5.56 -5.86 -7.53
CA ALA A 259 6.41 -5.85 -6.35
C ALA A 259 7.08 -4.49 -6.20
N ASP A 260 7.04 -3.97 -4.99
CA ASP A 260 7.74 -2.76 -4.58
C ASP A 260 9.06 -3.16 -3.89
N VAL A 261 10.13 -2.44 -4.20
CA VAL A 261 11.44 -2.66 -3.57
C VAL A 261 11.84 -1.40 -2.83
N SER A 262 12.14 -1.52 -1.54
CA SER A 262 12.59 -0.42 -0.70
C SER A 262 13.93 -0.76 -0.07
N VAL A 263 14.84 0.20 -0.07
CA VAL A 263 16.10 0.14 0.68
C VAL A 263 16.22 1.41 1.50
N GLY A 264 16.72 1.30 2.72
CA GLY A 264 16.87 2.47 3.55
C GLY A 264 17.71 2.26 4.78
N TYR A 265 18.12 3.38 5.35
CA TYR A 265 18.81 3.48 6.61
C TYR A 265 18.03 4.44 7.50
N THR A 266 17.86 4.11 8.78
CA THR A 266 17.15 4.98 9.73
C THR A 266 17.79 4.90 11.11
N MET A 267 17.96 6.06 11.72
CA MET A 267 18.25 6.24 13.15
C MET A 267 17.06 6.88 13.88
N LEU A 268 15.93 7.05 13.17
CA LEU A 268 14.77 7.80 13.65
C LEU A 268 13.85 6.94 14.53
N ASN A 269 14.14 5.63 14.65
CA ASN A 269 13.35 4.68 15.42
C ASN A 269 11.90 4.61 14.92
N ASP A 270 11.71 4.71 13.61
CA ASP A 270 10.43 4.68 12.91
C ASP A 270 10.05 3.28 12.40
N LYS A 271 10.78 2.26 12.87
CA LYS A 271 10.57 0.84 12.58
C LYS A 271 10.24 0.08 13.87
N GLN A 272 9.75 -1.14 13.72
CA GLN A 272 9.50 -2.02 14.85
C GLN A 272 10.84 -2.44 15.45
N ASN A 273 11.01 -2.16 16.73
CA ASN A 273 12.21 -2.53 17.48
C ASN A 273 12.05 -3.92 18.09
N ALA A 274 13.18 -4.58 18.33
CA ALA A 274 13.23 -5.84 19.06
C ALA A 274 12.94 -5.65 20.55
N ASP A 275 13.35 -4.51 21.11
CA ASP A 275 13.14 -4.19 22.53
C ASP A 275 12.35 -2.89 22.71
N THR A 276 11.34 -2.93 23.58
CA THR A 276 10.47 -1.79 23.84
C THR A 276 11.24 -0.70 24.57
N GLY A 277 11.16 0.53 24.06
CA GLY A 277 11.80 1.69 24.69
C GLY A 277 13.30 1.81 24.40
N GLN A 278 13.88 0.90 23.60
CA GLN A 278 15.22 1.07 23.06
C GLN A 278 15.16 1.78 21.71
N TYR A 279 16.24 2.48 21.38
CA TYR A 279 16.42 3.09 20.07
C TYR A 279 17.35 2.24 19.23
N GLU A 280 16.99 2.04 17.97
CA GLU A 280 17.76 1.21 17.05
C GLU A 280 18.14 2.00 15.79
N ASN A 281 19.33 1.70 15.28
CA ASN A 281 19.71 2.03 13.92
C ASN A 281 19.45 0.82 13.05
N SER A 282 18.80 1.02 11.91
CA SER A 282 18.39 -0.06 11.01
C SER A 282 18.82 0.24 9.58
N LEU A 283 19.55 -0.70 8.96
CA LEU A 283 19.71 -0.79 7.51
C LEU A 283 18.77 -1.89 7.01
N TYR A 284 17.91 -1.60 6.05
CA TYR A 284 16.89 -2.54 5.60
C TYR A 284 16.76 -2.61 4.09
N LEU A 285 16.34 -3.78 3.62
CA LEU A 285 15.84 -4.06 2.29
C LEU A 285 14.49 -4.75 2.42
N ILE A 286 13.48 -4.22 1.75
CA ILE A 286 12.10 -4.74 1.76
C ILE A 286 11.69 -4.96 0.30
N VAL A 287 11.31 -6.18 -0.03
CA VAL A 287 10.57 -6.50 -1.25
C VAL A 287 9.16 -6.85 -0.84
N ASN A 288 8.18 -6.17 -1.40
CA ASN A 288 6.77 -6.37 -1.04
C ASN A 288 5.92 -6.44 -2.30
N ARG A 289 5.34 -7.60 -2.56
CA ARG A 289 4.33 -7.81 -3.58
C ARG A 289 2.99 -8.02 -2.88
N PRO A 290 2.19 -6.95 -2.67
CA PRO A 290 0.91 -7.07 -1.98
C PRO A 290 -0.10 -7.83 -2.84
N LEU A 291 -1.25 -8.15 -2.25
CA LEU A 291 -2.43 -8.56 -3.00
C LEU A 291 -2.96 -7.36 -3.82
N TYR A 292 -2.36 -7.17 -4.99
CA TYR A 292 -2.60 -5.98 -5.83
C TYR A 292 -3.97 -5.98 -6.49
N SER A 293 -4.55 -7.15 -6.71
CA SER A 293 -5.88 -7.36 -7.28
C SER A 293 -6.57 -8.51 -6.54
N SER A 294 -7.90 -8.45 -6.47
CA SER A 294 -8.75 -9.58 -6.07
C SER A 294 -8.51 -10.86 -6.88
N SER A 295 -7.98 -10.72 -8.10
CA SER A 295 -7.67 -11.79 -9.05
C SER A 295 -6.20 -12.25 -9.01
N ALA A 296 -5.36 -11.63 -8.19
CA ALA A 296 -3.96 -11.98 -8.08
C ALA A 296 -3.80 -13.37 -7.44
N SER A 297 -3.02 -14.24 -8.08
CA SER A 297 -2.80 -15.62 -7.63
C SER A 297 -1.71 -15.72 -6.56
N PHE A 298 -0.76 -14.80 -6.52
CA PHE A 298 0.38 -14.86 -5.62
C PHE A 298 0.68 -13.49 -5.01
N THR A 299 0.96 -13.50 -3.72
CA THR A 299 1.40 -12.37 -2.90
C THR A 299 2.62 -12.80 -2.10
N GLY A 300 3.46 -11.87 -1.69
CA GLY A 300 4.60 -12.23 -0.85
C GLY A 300 5.48 -11.05 -0.53
N GLY A 301 6.39 -11.26 0.41
CA GLY A 301 7.36 -10.26 0.79
C GLY A 301 8.58 -10.85 1.47
N LEU A 302 9.63 -10.06 1.44
CA LEU A 302 10.93 -10.33 2.05
C LEU A 302 11.36 -9.04 2.73
N THR A 303 11.67 -9.12 4.01
CA THR A 303 12.31 -8.05 4.77
C THR A 303 13.61 -8.58 5.32
N LEU A 304 14.70 -7.92 4.94
CA LEU A 304 16.03 -8.12 5.49
C LEU A 304 16.40 -6.83 6.23
N SER A 305 16.84 -6.92 7.49
CA SER A 305 17.43 -5.76 8.16
C SER A 305 18.58 -6.13 9.08
N ALA A 306 19.55 -5.23 9.18
CA ALA A 306 20.61 -5.26 10.17
C ALA A 306 20.34 -4.13 11.15
N ASN A 307 20.21 -4.49 12.43
CA ASN A 307 19.77 -3.59 13.48
C ASN A 307 20.77 -3.59 14.63
N GLN A 308 20.97 -2.41 15.21
CA GLN A 308 21.86 -2.21 16.34
C GLN A 308 21.22 -1.24 17.33
N SER A 309 21.24 -1.59 18.61
CA SER A 309 20.79 -0.68 19.66
C SER A 309 21.71 0.55 19.77
N VAL A 310 21.12 1.66 20.20
CA VAL A 310 21.80 2.94 20.41
C VAL A 310 21.50 3.44 21.81
N ASN A 311 22.56 3.75 22.56
CA ASN A 311 22.45 4.31 23.90
C ASN A 311 22.14 5.81 23.86
N ILE A 312 20.89 6.16 23.56
CA ILE A 312 20.49 7.57 23.41
C ILE A 312 20.54 8.36 24.72
N PHE A 313 20.50 7.71 25.88
CA PHE A 313 20.51 8.36 27.18
C PHE A 313 21.89 8.33 27.85
N SER A 314 22.93 7.83 27.17
CA SER A 314 24.27 7.65 27.75
C SER A 314 24.25 6.87 29.08
N LEU A 315 23.37 5.86 29.16
CA LEU A 315 23.26 4.99 30.32
C LEU A 315 24.59 4.27 30.60
N PRO A 316 24.91 3.99 31.86
CA PRO A 316 26.01 3.10 32.24
C PRO A 316 25.93 1.72 31.53
N PRO A 317 27.06 1.03 31.30
CA PRO A 317 27.09 -0.25 30.58
C PRO A 317 26.19 -1.35 31.18
N ASP A 318 26.00 -1.35 32.49
CA ASP A 318 25.12 -2.25 33.25
C ASP A 318 23.63 -1.97 33.03
N GLN A 319 23.28 -0.76 32.60
CA GLN A 319 21.89 -0.35 32.34
C GLN A 319 21.56 -0.32 30.84
N TYR A 320 22.58 -0.24 29.99
CA TYR A 320 22.43 -0.20 28.55
C TYR A 320 22.41 -1.60 27.93
N ARG A 321 21.32 -1.93 27.25
CA ARG A 321 21.19 -3.19 26.51
C ARG A 321 21.88 -3.07 25.15
N ASN A 322 23.16 -3.41 25.11
CA ASN A 322 23.93 -3.44 23.88
C ASN A 322 23.65 -4.72 23.10
N TYR A 323 22.88 -4.62 22.01
CA TYR A 323 22.57 -5.77 21.17
C TYR A 323 22.61 -5.42 19.69
N LYS A 324 22.85 -6.45 18.89
CA LYS A 324 22.81 -6.39 17.43
C LYS A 324 22.18 -7.65 16.89
N TYR A 325 21.30 -7.48 15.91
CA TYR A 325 20.61 -8.60 15.30
C TYR A 325 20.36 -8.36 13.82
N ASN A 326 20.32 -9.46 13.08
CA ASN A 326 19.79 -9.48 11.72
C ASN A 326 18.37 -10.01 11.77
N LEU A 327 17.50 -9.41 10.96
CA LEU A 327 16.13 -9.84 10.76
C LEU A 327 15.98 -10.42 9.36
N VAL A 328 15.41 -11.61 9.28
CA VAL A 328 14.93 -12.22 8.04
C VAL A 328 13.47 -12.57 8.23
N ASP A 329 12.61 -11.81 7.56
CA ASP A 329 11.17 -12.03 7.54
C ASP A 329 10.72 -12.32 6.11
N VAL A 330 10.15 -13.50 5.89
CA VAL A 330 9.70 -13.98 4.60
C VAL A 330 8.26 -14.43 4.73
N TRP A 331 7.41 -13.94 3.85
CA TRP A 331 6.04 -14.43 3.75
C TRP A 331 5.62 -14.59 2.30
N ALA A 332 4.73 -15.55 2.06
CA ALA A 332 4.17 -15.80 0.76
C ALA A 332 2.74 -16.30 0.92
N GLY A 333 1.88 -15.90 -0.01
CA GLY A 333 0.50 -16.33 -0.06
C GLY A 333 0.09 -16.73 -1.47
N TYR A 334 -0.76 -17.74 -1.54
CA TYR A 334 -1.34 -18.22 -2.78
C TYR A 334 -2.86 -18.21 -2.70
N ASN A 335 -3.49 -17.65 -3.72
CA ASN A 335 -4.93 -17.59 -3.84
C ASN A 335 -5.45 -18.73 -4.75
N PHE A 336 -6.24 -19.64 -4.17
CA PHE A 336 -6.75 -20.82 -4.87
C PHE A 336 -7.97 -20.52 -5.72
N THR A 337 -8.80 -19.55 -5.33
CA THR A 337 -10.07 -19.28 -6.00
C THR A 337 -10.16 -17.85 -6.48
N ASN A 338 -9.98 -17.67 -7.79
CA ASN A 338 -10.27 -16.40 -8.42
C ASN A 338 -11.78 -16.27 -8.63
N GLN A 339 -12.40 -15.28 -7.97
CA GLN A 339 -13.83 -15.02 -8.10
C GLN A 339 -14.23 -14.70 -9.54
N TYR A 340 -13.29 -14.20 -10.35
CA TYR A 340 -13.53 -13.69 -11.69
C TYR A 340 -12.91 -14.62 -12.73
N LYS A 341 -13.76 -15.22 -13.58
CA LYS A 341 -13.27 -15.98 -14.74
C LYS A 341 -12.58 -15.03 -15.72
N LYS A 342 -11.62 -15.55 -16.50
CA LYS A 342 -10.97 -14.79 -17.60
C LYS A 342 -11.99 -14.16 -18.54
N THR A 343 -13.13 -14.82 -18.73
CA THR A 343 -14.29 -14.39 -19.54
C THR A 343 -15.12 -13.24 -18.97
N GLY A 344 -14.79 -12.72 -17.79
CA GLY A 344 -15.50 -11.59 -17.19
C GLY A 344 -16.83 -11.96 -16.52
N PHE A 345 -17.01 -13.23 -16.16
CA PHE A 345 -18.15 -13.68 -15.33
C PHE A 345 -17.73 -13.81 -13.87
N ASN A 346 -18.58 -13.32 -12.97
CA ASN A 346 -18.46 -13.58 -11.53
C ASN A 346 -18.89 -15.02 -11.28
N SER A 347 -17.98 -15.81 -10.71
CA SER A 347 -18.26 -17.21 -10.37
C SER A 347 -19.04 -17.37 -9.07
N LEU A 348 -19.30 -16.27 -8.34
CA LEU A 348 -19.90 -16.21 -6.99
C LEU A 348 -19.16 -17.07 -5.96
N LYS A 349 -17.97 -17.56 -6.29
CA LYS A 349 -17.17 -18.40 -5.40
C LYS A 349 -16.52 -17.52 -4.33
N PRO A 350 -16.40 -18.02 -3.09
CA PRO A 350 -15.58 -17.35 -2.08
C PRO A 350 -14.13 -17.23 -2.58
N ASN A 351 -13.46 -16.13 -2.22
CA ASN A 351 -12.03 -15.96 -2.45
C ASN A 351 -11.28 -16.64 -1.28
N ILE A 352 -10.49 -17.67 -1.56
CA ILE A 352 -9.82 -18.50 -0.56
C ILE A 352 -8.34 -18.55 -0.92
N GLY A 353 -7.51 -18.05 -0.01
CA GLY A 353 -6.06 -18.15 -0.09
C GLY A 353 -5.46 -18.70 1.18
N ILE A 354 -4.21 -19.12 1.09
CA ILE A 354 -3.36 -19.47 2.22
C ILE A 354 -2.15 -18.55 2.23
N GLU A 355 -1.68 -18.17 3.42
CA GLU A 355 -0.45 -17.42 3.62
C GLU A 355 0.41 -18.15 4.65
N GLY A 356 1.71 -18.20 4.39
CA GLY A 356 2.72 -18.65 5.34
C GLY A 356 3.76 -17.54 5.55
N ARG A 357 4.22 -17.39 6.80
CA ARG A 357 5.23 -16.42 7.19
C ARG A 357 6.26 -17.08 8.11
N SER A 358 7.54 -16.77 7.88
CA SER A 358 8.66 -17.14 8.73
C SER A 358 9.39 -15.87 9.11
N TYR A 359 9.62 -15.70 10.41
CA TYR A 359 10.22 -14.52 10.99
C TYR A 359 11.36 -14.96 11.90
N ASN A 360 12.60 -14.60 11.55
CA ASN A 360 13.81 -15.02 12.27
C ASN A 360 14.62 -13.78 12.65
N MET A 361 14.97 -13.69 13.94
CA MET A 361 15.85 -12.66 14.49
C MET A 361 17.09 -13.31 15.08
N ASP A 362 18.23 -13.06 14.45
CA ASP A 362 19.50 -13.67 14.84
C ASP A 362 20.36 -12.64 15.58
N PHE A 363 20.41 -12.77 16.90
CA PHE A 363 21.25 -11.93 17.77
C PHE A 363 22.69 -12.45 17.76
N PHE A 364 23.59 -11.69 17.13
CA PHE A 364 25.03 -11.97 17.13
C PHE A 364 25.79 -11.15 18.19
N GLN A 365 25.14 -10.13 18.76
CA GLN A 365 25.58 -9.50 20.00
C GLN A 365 24.39 -9.44 20.96
N LYS A 366 24.57 -10.01 22.15
CA LYS A 366 23.56 -10.02 23.21
C LYS A 366 24.01 -9.08 24.34
N PRO A 367 23.06 -8.51 25.11
CA PRO A 367 23.40 -7.73 26.29
C PRO A 367 24.17 -8.58 27.30
N ASP A 368 25.14 -7.99 27.98
CA ASP A 368 25.83 -8.65 29.09
C ASP A 368 24.81 -8.90 30.21
N THR A 369 24.71 -10.15 30.67
CA THR A 369 23.92 -10.48 31.85
C THR A 369 24.78 -10.18 33.08
N SER A 370 24.56 -9.03 33.71
CA SER A 370 25.10 -8.70 35.04
C SER A 370 24.35 -9.41 36.15
#